data_AF-N6YIG1-F1
#
_entry.id   AF-N6YIG1-F1
#
_cell.length_a   1.000
_cell.length_b   1.000
_cell.length_c   1.000
_cell.angle_alpha   90.00
_cell.angle_beta   90.00
_cell.angle_gamma   90.00
#
_symmetry.space_group_name_H-M   'P 1'
#
loop_
_entity.id
_entity.type
_entity.pdbx_description
1 polymer ?
#
loop_
_entity_poly.entity_id
_entity_poly.type
_entity_poly.pdbx_seq_one_letter_code
_entity_poly.pdbx_strand_id
1 'polypeptide(L)'
;MDYTQPSFCLEQLRNLRTVDVHATHETLGLIIRGLLEGKPAPNQHLEVLEAAREALDFVQTELGGRYAARPLPPDGDENRTLHEVVALWQDVARSYAHIAERDADEGTLEDQRPLLAERRIFYAGLALFEYFRAHRALEPGMWHTVHEAYGAALHAGLAEIRVAEPLNETWHAQSPRETYVAILLVDLANPYGRSERELRWVLRWAQRFAPYCTLDEHIDEAKSTTYGVELDSDLGLRPLGLLSRTATLLRFDGSTLATQIQAVMAQFRHGAKPASLGLGKDCSTADAGRLLLSLYRPWGLASAGRRFPRRNKTGEVALSGDWLAMGYLIQGEVFQQPNGGRHIGALRDDISLLTFGELVPEIDTPEKLARRRREQAALLGLEAASWTLLDQSVGGFRLQLLRDGDQARLEHHQLVAIRPPDGQAFLLADICWMMFRDDGALELGINVLAGMPRVVAARPSSAASRDPYHQAFLLPATPALKAAESVVLPAQWFRKARVVELRDGAATRMIELDKLLLRGPNFDQCSFTDVTGAAS
;
A
#
# COMPACT_ATOMS: atom_id res chain seq x y z
N MET A 1 -3.85 -40.28 12.85
CA MET A 1 -3.84 -40.21 11.37
C MET A 1 -2.38 -40.13 10.97
N ASP A 2 -1.94 -40.97 10.04
CA ASP A 2 -0.52 -41.06 9.68
C ASP A 2 -0.24 -40.23 8.42
N TYR A 3 0.10 -38.95 8.63
CA TYR A 3 0.43 -38.00 7.57
C TYR A 3 1.85 -38.19 7.00
N THR A 4 2.60 -39.20 7.46
CA THR A 4 3.89 -39.56 6.88
C THR A 4 3.75 -40.41 5.62
N GLN A 5 2.57 -40.99 5.39
CA GLN A 5 2.29 -41.89 4.27
C GLN A 5 1.67 -41.12 3.08
N PRO A 6 2.33 -41.07 1.90
CA PRO A 6 1.82 -40.35 0.73
C PRO A 6 0.44 -40.81 0.26
N SER A 7 0.16 -42.12 0.30
CA SER A 7 -1.12 -42.70 -0.12
C SER A 7 -2.29 -42.21 0.75
N PHE A 8 -2.08 -42.15 2.07
CA PHE A 8 -3.06 -41.59 3.00
C PHE A 8 -3.28 -40.10 2.74
N CYS A 9 -2.20 -39.34 2.51
CA CYS A 9 -2.29 -37.92 2.20
C CYS A 9 -3.08 -37.64 0.91
N LEU A 10 -2.82 -38.38 -0.18
CA LEU A 10 -3.57 -38.26 -1.43
C LEU A 10 -5.06 -38.59 -1.26
N GLU A 11 -5.39 -39.58 -0.44
CA GLU A 11 -6.78 -39.90 -0.11
C GLU A 11 -7.45 -38.75 0.68
N GLN A 12 -6.74 -38.16 1.64
CA GLN A 12 -7.25 -37.00 2.38
C GLN A 12 -7.46 -35.78 1.46
N LEU A 13 -6.53 -35.50 0.55
CA LEU A 13 -6.66 -34.40 -0.42
C LEU A 13 -7.94 -34.52 -1.27
N ARG A 14 -8.28 -35.74 -1.71
CA ARG A 14 -9.52 -36.00 -2.49
C ARG A 14 -10.81 -35.76 -1.70
N ASN A 15 -10.73 -35.83 -0.37
CA ASN A 15 -11.87 -35.68 0.53
C ASN A 15 -11.97 -34.28 1.15
N LEU A 16 -11.07 -33.35 0.80
CA LEU A 16 -11.10 -31.99 1.33
C LEU A 16 -12.41 -31.28 0.95
N ARG A 17 -12.98 -30.59 1.93
CA ARG A 17 -14.16 -29.73 1.76
C ARG A 17 -13.73 -28.29 1.89
N THR A 18 -13.31 -27.68 0.80
CA THR A 18 -12.78 -26.31 0.76
C THR A 18 -13.76 -25.23 1.28
N VAL A 19 -15.05 -25.56 1.40
CA VAL A 19 -16.05 -24.69 2.06
C VAL A 19 -15.71 -24.42 3.52
N ASP A 20 -15.10 -25.38 4.23
CA ASP A 20 -14.55 -25.17 5.58
C ASP A 20 -13.07 -24.79 5.49
N VAL A 21 -12.82 -23.51 5.29
CA VAL A 21 -11.49 -22.95 5.04
C VAL A 21 -10.52 -23.27 6.17
N HIS A 22 -10.95 -23.15 7.44
CA HIS A 22 -10.07 -23.38 8.60
C HIS A 22 -9.72 -24.86 8.77
N ALA A 23 -10.71 -25.74 8.75
CA ALA A 23 -10.44 -27.18 8.88
C ALA A 23 -9.59 -27.71 7.69
N THR A 24 -9.83 -27.16 6.50
CA THR A 24 -9.02 -27.50 5.31
C THR A 24 -7.58 -27.01 5.47
N HIS A 25 -7.37 -25.78 5.96
CA HIS A 25 -6.04 -25.24 6.24
C HIS A 25 -5.28 -26.11 7.25
N GLU A 26 -5.92 -26.46 8.37
CA GLU A 26 -5.31 -27.34 9.38
C GLU A 26 -4.93 -28.70 8.79
N THR A 27 -5.82 -29.31 7.99
CA THR A 27 -5.56 -30.61 7.36
C THR A 27 -4.41 -30.53 6.37
N LEU A 28 -4.35 -29.49 5.53
CA LEU A 28 -3.23 -29.25 4.62
C LEU A 28 -1.92 -29.08 5.40
N GLY A 29 -1.93 -28.29 6.49
CA GLY A 29 -0.75 -28.13 7.35
C GLY A 29 -0.30 -29.42 8.03
N LEU A 30 -1.22 -30.33 8.39
CA LEU A 30 -0.88 -31.66 8.89
C LEU A 30 -0.25 -32.55 7.81
N ILE A 31 -0.77 -32.50 6.58
CA ILE A 31 -0.22 -33.24 5.43
C ILE A 31 1.21 -32.77 5.13
N ILE A 32 1.43 -31.46 4.93
CA ILE A 32 2.74 -30.95 4.54
C ILE A 32 3.80 -31.23 5.62
N ARG A 33 3.48 -30.96 6.89
CA ARG A 33 4.42 -31.23 8.01
C ARG A 33 4.67 -32.72 8.21
N GLY A 34 3.63 -33.57 8.07
CA GLY A 34 3.79 -35.02 8.13
C GLY A 34 4.73 -35.57 7.06
N LEU A 35 4.68 -35.03 5.83
CA LEU A 35 5.60 -35.42 4.76
C LEU A 35 7.04 -34.92 5.00
N LEU A 36 7.21 -33.71 5.55
CA LEU A 36 8.51 -33.18 5.97
C LEU A 36 9.17 -34.04 7.06
N GLU A 37 8.39 -34.52 8.02
CA GLU A 37 8.85 -35.40 9.09
C GLU A 37 9.15 -36.82 8.59
N GLY A 38 8.21 -37.40 7.82
CA GLY A 38 8.29 -38.77 7.33
C GLY A 38 9.36 -38.97 6.25
N LYS A 39 9.68 -37.91 5.50
CA LYS A 39 10.64 -37.93 4.39
C LYS A 39 10.42 -39.14 3.47
N PRO A 40 9.24 -39.27 2.84
CA PRO A 40 8.99 -40.35 1.87
C PRO A 40 9.89 -40.20 0.64
N ALA A 41 9.79 -41.14 -0.31
CA ALA A 41 10.54 -41.07 -1.56
C ALA A 41 10.26 -39.74 -2.30
N PRO A 42 11.29 -39.10 -2.91
CA PRO A 42 11.16 -37.77 -3.53
C PRO A 42 9.99 -37.65 -4.51
N ASN A 43 9.79 -38.66 -5.36
CA ASN A 43 8.70 -38.71 -6.33
C ASN A 43 7.31 -38.75 -5.69
N GLN A 44 7.13 -39.52 -4.63
CA GLN A 44 5.85 -39.62 -3.90
C GLN A 44 5.57 -38.36 -3.09
N HIS A 45 6.60 -37.74 -2.52
CA HIS A 45 6.46 -36.44 -1.86
C HIS A 45 6.00 -35.38 -2.87
N LEU A 46 6.66 -35.30 -4.03
CA LEU A 46 6.31 -34.36 -5.10
C LEU A 46 4.87 -34.56 -5.59
N GLU A 47 4.43 -35.81 -5.77
CA GLU A 47 3.06 -36.13 -6.19
C GLU A 47 2.01 -35.53 -5.24
N VAL A 48 2.23 -35.65 -3.93
CA VAL A 48 1.30 -35.08 -2.93
C VAL A 48 1.32 -33.56 -2.96
N LEU A 49 2.51 -32.93 -3.07
CA LEU A 49 2.62 -31.48 -3.14
C LEU A 49 1.90 -30.92 -4.36
N GLU A 50 2.14 -31.48 -5.56
CA GLU A 50 1.50 -31.00 -6.79
C GLU A 50 -0.03 -31.22 -6.75
N ALA A 51 -0.50 -32.30 -6.12
CA ALA A 51 -1.94 -32.53 -5.92
C ALA A 51 -2.59 -31.55 -4.93
N ALA A 52 -1.84 -30.99 -3.98
CA ALA A 52 -2.37 -30.08 -2.96
C ALA A 52 -2.48 -28.62 -3.43
N ARG A 53 -1.87 -28.25 -4.55
CA ARG A 53 -1.62 -26.84 -4.93
C ARG A 53 -2.88 -25.99 -5.08
N GLU A 54 -3.89 -26.49 -5.78
CA GLU A 54 -5.15 -25.76 -5.96
C GLU A 54 -5.87 -25.51 -4.63
N ALA A 55 -5.87 -26.51 -3.73
CA ALA A 55 -6.48 -26.37 -2.41
C ALA A 55 -5.69 -25.40 -1.52
N LEU A 56 -4.35 -25.46 -1.58
CA LEU A 56 -3.47 -24.52 -0.89
C LEU A 56 -3.72 -23.08 -1.35
N ASP A 57 -3.69 -22.83 -2.67
CA ASP A 57 -3.90 -21.50 -3.24
C ASP A 57 -5.25 -20.90 -2.81
N PHE A 58 -6.32 -21.69 -2.91
CA PHE A 58 -7.67 -21.27 -2.51
C PHE A 58 -7.74 -20.93 -1.02
N VAL A 59 -7.37 -21.88 -0.14
CA VAL A 59 -7.55 -21.73 1.31
C VAL A 59 -6.68 -20.61 1.88
N GLN A 60 -5.42 -20.54 1.45
CA GLN A 60 -4.49 -19.50 1.89
C GLN A 60 -4.92 -18.11 1.40
N THR A 61 -5.48 -18.02 0.19
CA THR A 61 -6.04 -16.75 -0.33
C THR A 61 -7.24 -16.28 0.49
N GLU A 62 -8.16 -17.19 0.84
CA GLU A 62 -9.34 -16.87 1.66
C GLU A 62 -8.95 -16.43 3.08
N LEU A 63 -7.98 -17.12 3.71
CA LEU A 63 -7.47 -16.70 5.02
C LEU A 63 -6.71 -15.38 4.95
N GLY A 64 -5.91 -15.18 3.91
CA GLY A 64 -5.14 -13.95 3.70
C GLY A 64 -6.02 -12.71 3.53
N GLY A 65 -7.27 -12.86 3.08
CA GLY A 65 -8.24 -11.77 3.03
C GLY A 65 -8.57 -11.15 4.40
N ARG A 66 -8.39 -11.90 5.50
CA ARG A 66 -8.76 -11.45 6.86
C ARG A 66 -7.89 -10.31 7.39
N TYR A 67 -6.66 -10.20 6.93
CA TYR A 67 -5.70 -9.18 7.37
C TYR A 67 -5.26 -8.22 6.25
N ALA A 68 -5.91 -8.25 5.08
CA ALA A 68 -5.48 -7.47 3.92
C ALA A 68 -6.03 -6.03 3.87
N ALA A 69 -7.16 -5.78 4.55
CA ALA A 69 -7.89 -4.52 4.40
C ALA A 69 -7.23 -3.34 5.12
N ARG A 70 -6.51 -3.62 6.23
CA ARG A 70 -5.91 -2.63 7.12
C ARG A 70 -4.59 -3.15 7.66
N PRO A 71 -3.65 -2.27 8.06
CA PRO A 71 -2.43 -2.72 8.70
C PRO A 71 -2.72 -3.54 9.94
N LEU A 72 -2.11 -4.71 10.01
CA LEU A 72 -2.35 -5.68 11.07
C LEU A 72 -1.45 -5.38 12.28
N PRO A 73 -2.00 -5.05 13.46
CA PRO A 73 -1.19 -4.93 14.67
C PRO A 73 -0.65 -6.32 15.10
N PRO A 74 0.59 -6.41 15.64
CA PRO A 74 1.18 -7.69 16.06
C PRO A 74 0.48 -8.39 17.21
N ASP A 75 -0.36 -7.70 17.96
CA ASP A 75 -1.16 -8.22 19.06
C ASP A 75 -2.63 -8.45 18.70
N GLY A 76 -3.02 -8.25 17.43
CA GLY A 76 -4.36 -8.54 16.95
C GLY A 76 -4.66 -10.04 16.86
N ASP A 77 -5.93 -10.41 16.97
CA ASP A 77 -6.39 -11.81 16.85
C ASP A 77 -6.04 -12.41 15.48
N GLU A 78 -6.09 -11.59 14.42
CA GLU A 78 -5.75 -11.97 13.05
C GLU A 78 -4.24 -12.18 12.85
N ASN A 79 -3.37 -11.75 13.78
CA ASN A 79 -1.92 -11.99 13.69
C ASN A 79 -1.58 -13.48 13.75
N ARG A 80 -2.36 -14.27 14.51
CA ARG A 80 -2.22 -15.73 14.50
C ARG A 80 -2.49 -16.31 13.12
N THR A 81 -3.53 -15.83 12.43
CA THR A 81 -3.85 -16.30 11.07
C THR A 81 -2.74 -15.95 10.09
N LEU A 82 -2.14 -14.75 10.18
CA LEU A 82 -0.96 -14.41 9.36
C LEU A 82 0.16 -15.42 9.57
N HIS A 83 0.54 -15.70 10.83
CA HIS A 83 1.62 -16.64 11.12
C HIS A 83 1.30 -18.07 10.66
N GLU A 84 0.06 -18.53 10.79
CA GLU A 84 -0.38 -19.84 10.30
C GLU A 84 -0.25 -19.96 8.78
N VAL A 85 -0.71 -18.95 8.04
CA VAL A 85 -0.63 -18.88 6.57
C VAL A 85 0.84 -18.86 6.13
N VAL A 86 1.65 -17.99 6.72
CA VAL A 86 3.09 -17.84 6.42
C VAL A 86 3.83 -19.14 6.70
N ALA A 87 3.59 -19.77 7.86
CA ALA A 87 4.24 -21.01 8.23
C ALA A 87 3.93 -22.13 7.23
N LEU A 88 2.68 -22.24 6.76
CA LEU A 88 2.32 -23.24 5.76
C LEU A 88 2.98 -22.96 4.41
N TRP A 89 3.12 -21.69 3.98
CA TRP A 89 3.89 -21.38 2.77
C TRP A 89 5.37 -21.71 2.89
N GLN A 90 5.97 -21.43 4.04
CA GLN A 90 7.35 -21.81 4.33
C GLN A 90 7.52 -23.34 4.37
N ASP A 91 6.57 -24.07 4.97
CA ASP A 91 6.56 -25.53 4.98
C ASP A 91 6.54 -26.09 3.55
N VAL A 92 5.67 -25.57 2.69
CA VAL A 92 5.60 -26.00 1.28
C VAL A 92 6.92 -25.70 0.55
N ALA A 93 7.49 -24.50 0.70
CA ALA A 93 8.79 -24.17 0.10
C ALA A 93 9.91 -25.09 0.59
N ARG A 94 9.94 -25.42 1.90
CA ARG A 94 10.88 -26.37 2.50
C ARG A 94 10.69 -27.78 1.95
N SER A 95 9.46 -28.22 1.70
CA SER A 95 9.20 -29.52 1.09
C SER A 95 9.81 -29.65 -0.31
N TYR A 96 9.65 -28.64 -1.17
CA TYR A 96 10.30 -28.64 -2.49
C TYR A 96 11.82 -28.61 -2.40
N ALA A 97 12.39 -27.82 -1.47
CA ALA A 97 13.83 -27.81 -1.22
C ALA A 97 14.33 -29.19 -0.78
N HIS A 98 13.63 -29.82 0.16
CA HIS A 98 13.98 -31.14 0.68
C HIS A 98 13.94 -32.23 -0.40
N ILE A 99 12.93 -32.19 -1.28
CA ILE A 99 12.84 -33.11 -2.43
C ILE A 99 14.04 -32.92 -3.36
N ALA A 100 14.40 -31.67 -3.68
CA ALA A 100 15.53 -31.37 -4.55
C ALA A 100 16.88 -31.85 -3.97
N GLU A 101 17.10 -31.65 -2.67
CA GLU A 101 18.30 -32.11 -1.96
C GLU A 101 18.40 -33.64 -1.99
N ARG A 102 17.31 -34.35 -1.69
CA ARG A 102 17.33 -35.82 -1.67
C ARG A 102 17.41 -36.44 -3.05
N ASP A 103 16.74 -35.84 -4.04
CA ASP A 103 16.81 -36.34 -5.41
C ASP A 103 18.18 -36.13 -6.04
N ALA A 104 18.96 -35.15 -5.57
CA ALA A 104 20.37 -35.03 -5.99
C ALA A 104 21.18 -36.30 -5.67
N ASP A 105 20.83 -37.02 -4.61
CA ASP A 105 21.46 -38.30 -4.23
C ASP A 105 20.83 -39.51 -4.95
N GLU A 106 19.50 -39.52 -5.11
CA GLU A 106 18.73 -40.68 -5.62
C GLU A 106 18.60 -40.70 -7.16
N GLY A 107 18.57 -39.53 -7.83
CA GLY A 107 18.54 -39.37 -9.28
C GLY A 107 17.22 -39.75 -9.96
N THR A 108 16.09 -39.63 -9.28
CA THR A 108 14.76 -40.07 -9.77
C THR A 108 13.94 -38.98 -10.47
N LEU A 109 14.29 -37.71 -10.27
CA LEU A 109 13.52 -36.53 -10.70
C LEU A 109 14.36 -35.54 -11.50
N GLU A 110 15.33 -36.03 -12.29
CA GLU A 110 16.24 -35.17 -13.07
C GLU A 110 15.49 -34.17 -13.96
N ASP A 111 14.44 -34.63 -14.66
CA ASP A 111 13.59 -33.80 -15.52
C ASP A 111 12.74 -32.78 -14.73
N GLN A 112 12.51 -33.00 -13.44
CA GLN A 112 11.70 -32.13 -12.58
C GLN A 112 12.54 -31.14 -11.77
N ARG A 113 13.89 -31.18 -11.84
CA ARG A 113 14.76 -30.22 -11.13
C ARG A 113 14.41 -28.75 -11.37
N PRO A 114 14.13 -28.29 -12.63
CA PRO A 114 13.69 -26.92 -12.85
C PRO A 114 12.36 -26.61 -12.16
N LEU A 115 11.46 -27.59 -12.08
CA LEU A 115 10.15 -27.44 -11.42
C LEU A 115 10.35 -27.27 -9.92
N LEU A 116 11.16 -28.12 -9.28
CA LEU A 116 11.45 -28.02 -7.86
C LEU A 116 12.08 -26.66 -7.51
N ALA A 117 13.01 -26.19 -8.33
CA ALA A 117 13.65 -24.89 -8.17
C ALA A 117 12.65 -23.73 -8.30
N GLU A 118 11.81 -23.75 -9.32
CA GLU A 118 10.77 -22.73 -9.53
C GLU A 118 9.79 -22.70 -8.36
N ARG A 119 9.26 -23.86 -7.94
CA ARG A 119 8.27 -23.96 -6.86
C ARG A 119 8.83 -23.49 -5.53
N ARG A 120 10.07 -23.84 -5.21
CA ARG A 120 10.75 -23.37 -4.00
C ARG A 120 10.77 -21.85 -3.95
N ILE A 121 11.17 -21.19 -5.04
CA ILE A 121 11.21 -19.72 -5.12
C ILE A 121 9.79 -19.15 -5.02
N PHE A 122 8.83 -19.74 -5.74
CA PHE A 122 7.43 -19.28 -5.75
C PHE A 122 6.83 -19.24 -4.34
N TYR A 123 6.88 -20.37 -3.62
CA TYR A 123 6.29 -20.46 -2.28
C TYR A 123 7.06 -19.66 -1.22
N ALA A 124 8.39 -19.53 -1.34
CA ALA A 124 9.15 -18.59 -0.52
C ALA A 124 8.71 -17.14 -0.75
N GLY A 125 8.42 -16.77 -2.00
CA GLY A 125 7.85 -15.47 -2.37
C GLY A 125 6.43 -15.25 -1.81
N LEU A 126 5.56 -16.27 -1.83
CA LEU A 126 4.22 -16.16 -1.25
C LEU A 126 4.25 -15.84 0.24
N ALA A 127 5.14 -16.48 1.02
CA ALA A 127 5.32 -16.15 2.44
C ALA A 127 5.67 -14.67 2.66
N LEU A 128 6.56 -14.12 1.83
CA LEU A 128 6.95 -12.71 1.85
C LEU A 128 5.77 -11.79 1.50
N PHE A 129 4.95 -12.16 0.52
CA PHE A 129 3.78 -11.38 0.10
C PHE A 129 2.69 -11.29 1.17
N GLU A 130 2.60 -12.23 2.10
CA GLU A 130 1.62 -12.15 3.18
C GLU A 130 1.94 -11.02 4.18
N TYR A 131 3.22 -10.72 4.42
CA TYR A 131 3.62 -9.55 5.20
C TYR A 131 3.31 -8.24 4.47
N PHE A 132 3.51 -8.22 3.15
CA PHE A 132 3.08 -7.08 2.32
C PHE A 132 1.57 -6.88 2.40
N ARG A 133 0.78 -7.96 2.31
CA ARG A 133 -0.68 -7.94 2.42
C ARG A 133 -1.14 -7.44 3.79
N ALA A 134 -0.46 -7.86 4.86
CA ALA A 134 -0.76 -7.44 6.24
C ALA A 134 -0.23 -6.05 6.60
N HIS A 135 0.49 -5.37 5.70
CA HIS A 135 1.29 -4.19 5.99
C HIS A 135 2.18 -4.36 7.23
N ARG A 136 2.92 -5.47 7.26
CA ARG A 136 3.89 -5.80 8.32
C ARG A 136 5.31 -5.72 7.80
N ALA A 137 6.21 -5.22 8.64
CA ALA A 137 7.64 -5.35 8.41
C ALA A 137 7.97 -6.82 8.12
N LEU A 138 8.83 -7.06 7.12
CA LEU A 138 9.34 -8.41 6.89
C LEU A 138 10.16 -8.86 8.09
N GLU A 139 9.98 -10.11 8.49
CA GLU A 139 10.86 -10.74 9.48
C GLU A 139 12.27 -10.92 8.90
N PRO A 140 13.31 -10.87 9.74
CA PRO A 140 14.68 -11.13 9.31
C PRO A 140 14.82 -12.50 8.63
N GLY A 141 15.52 -12.55 7.50
CA GLY A 141 15.85 -13.77 6.76
C GLY A 141 14.87 -14.15 5.66
N MET A 142 13.74 -13.44 5.52
CA MET A 142 12.76 -13.74 4.47
C MET A 142 13.31 -13.51 3.07
N TRP A 143 14.04 -12.41 2.86
CA TRP A 143 14.70 -12.16 1.57
C TRP A 143 15.83 -13.14 1.34
N HIS A 144 16.63 -13.40 2.38
CA HIS A 144 17.70 -14.40 2.30
C HIS A 144 17.18 -15.76 1.84
N THR A 145 16.02 -16.22 2.34
CA THR A 145 15.40 -17.49 1.93
C THR A 145 15.04 -17.51 0.44
N VAL A 146 14.49 -16.41 -0.08
CA VAL A 146 14.15 -16.27 -1.51
C VAL A 146 15.44 -16.23 -2.36
N HIS A 147 16.45 -15.49 -1.91
CA HIS A 147 17.73 -15.36 -2.60
C HIS A 147 18.51 -16.67 -2.63
N GLU A 148 18.52 -17.42 -1.54
CA GLU A 148 19.15 -18.74 -1.45
C GLU A 148 18.50 -19.71 -2.45
N ALA A 149 17.16 -19.71 -2.52
CA ALA A 149 16.43 -20.54 -3.48
C ALA A 149 16.77 -20.19 -4.94
N TYR A 150 16.83 -18.90 -5.27
CA TYR A 150 17.22 -18.46 -6.62
C TYR A 150 18.71 -18.71 -6.91
N GLY A 151 19.58 -18.47 -5.94
CA GLY A 151 21.01 -18.74 -6.01
C GLY A 151 21.27 -20.22 -6.30
N ALA A 152 20.57 -21.14 -5.63
CA ALA A 152 20.66 -22.58 -5.91
C ALA A 152 20.25 -22.91 -7.36
N ALA A 153 19.15 -22.32 -7.85
CA ALA A 153 18.69 -22.50 -9.22
C ALA A 153 19.69 -21.96 -10.27
N LEU A 154 20.34 -20.84 -9.96
CA LEU A 154 21.36 -20.22 -10.80
C LEU A 154 22.61 -21.10 -10.89
N HIS A 155 23.15 -21.55 -9.74
CA HIS A 155 24.32 -22.42 -9.67
C HIS A 155 24.09 -23.77 -10.36
N ALA A 156 22.87 -24.30 -10.31
CA ALA A 156 22.49 -25.54 -10.98
C ALA A 156 22.19 -25.36 -12.48
N GLY A 157 22.26 -24.15 -13.04
CA GLY A 157 21.96 -23.87 -14.45
C GLY A 157 20.47 -24.02 -14.82
N LEU A 158 19.57 -23.96 -13.84
CA LEU A 158 18.13 -24.18 -14.01
C LEU A 158 17.34 -22.87 -14.20
N ALA A 159 17.96 -21.72 -13.90
CA ALA A 159 17.27 -20.44 -13.77
C ALA A 159 16.43 -20.02 -14.99
N GLU A 160 16.86 -20.39 -16.20
CA GLU A 160 16.20 -20.00 -17.46
C GLU A 160 15.20 -21.05 -17.99
N ILE A 161 15.15 -22.24 -17.40
CA ILE A 161 14.32 -23.33 -17.91
C ILE A 161 12.88 -23.13 -17.45
N ARG A 162 11.97 -22.88 -18.40
CA ARG A 162 10.54 -22.75 -18.11
C ARG A 162 9.92 -24.13 -17.83
N VAL A 163 9.09 -24.18 -16.80
CA VAL A 163 8.26 -25.34 -16.45
C VAL A 163 6.79 -24.99 -16.58
N ALA A 164 5.94 -26.01 -16.72
CA ALA A 164 4.49 -25.82 -16.68
C ALA A 164 4.07 -25.24 -15.32
N GLU A 165 3.27 -24.18 -15.33
CA GLU A 165 2.73 -23.52 -14.15
C GLU A 165 1.24 -23.23 -14.39
N PRO A 166 0.35 -24.19 -14.11
CA PRO A 166 -1.09 -24.05 -14.39
C PRO A 166 -1.74 -22.88 -13.63
N LEU A 167 -1.24 -22.52 -12.44
CA LEU A 167 -1.79 -21.44 -11.61
C LEU A 167 -1.37 -20.04 -12.13
N ASN A 168 -0.37 -19.96 -13.00
CA ASN A 168 -0.07 -18.74 -13.74
C ASN A 168 -1.02 -18.62 -14.94
N GLU A 169 -2.16 -17.95 -14.73
CA GLU A 169 -3.21 -17.77 -15.75
C GLU A 169 -2.74 -17.04 -17.03
N THR A 170 -1.60 -16.35 -16.99
CA THR A 170 -1.12 -15.55 -18.13
C THR A 170 -0.30 -16.38 -19.09
N TRP A 171 0.68 -17.12 -18.56
CA TRP A 171 1.68 -17.83 -19.37
C TRP A 171 1.51 -19.34 -19.33
N HIS A 172 0.83 -19.88 -18.31
CA HIS A 172 0.76 -21.31 -17.98
C HIS A 172 2.14 -21.99 -17.84
N ALA A 173 3.20 -21.20 -17.71
CA ALA A 173 4.58 -21.63 -17.58
C ALA A 173 5.43 -20.49 -17.02
N GLN A 174 6.46 -20.84 -16.26
CA GLN A 174 7.39 -19.87 -15.67
C GLN A 174 8.76 -20.52 -15.44
N SER A 175 9.85 -19.75 -15.55
CA SER A 175 11.19 -20.20 -15.14
C SER A 175 11.53 -19.73 -13.72
N PRO A 176 12.49 -20.37 -13.02
CA PRO A 176 12.94 -19.90 -11.70
C PRO A 176 13.36 -18.42 -11.69
N ARG A 177 14.03 -17.93 -12.75
CA ARG A 177 14.36 -16.50 -12.91
C ARG A 177 13.12 -15.64 -13.03
N GLU A 178 12.16 -16.01 -13.86
CA GLU A 178 10.93 -15.24 -14.03
C GLU A 178 10.12 -15.18 -12.72
N THR A 179 10.09 -16.26 -11.95
CA THR A 179 9.45 -16.31 -10.63
C THR A 179 10.16 -15.40 -9.64
N TYR A 180 11.49 -15.46 -9.57
CA TYR A 180 12.29 -14.57 -8.73
C TYR A 180 12.13 -13.09 -9.11
N VAL A 181 12.21 -12.77 -10.40
CA VAL A 181 11.97 -11.41 -10.93
C VAL A 181 10.58 -10.91 -10.57
N ALA A 182 9.54 -11.75 -10.65
CA ALA A 182 8.20 -11.36 -10.25
C ALA A 182 8.16 -10.92 -8.76
N ILE A 183 8.84 -11.63 -7.86
CA ILE A 183 8.95 -11.24 -6.44
C ILE A 183 9.65 -9.88 -6.29
N LEU A 184 10.74 -9.66 -7.02
CA LEU A 184 11.44 -8.37 -7.01
C LEU A 184 10.59 -7.21 -7.55
N LEU A 185 9.79 -7.44 -8.59
CA LEU A 185 8.86 -6.44 -9.13
C LEU A 185 7.78 -6.07 -8.11
N VAL A 186 7.30 -7.02 -7.31
CA VAL A 186 6.34 -6.74 -6.24
C VAL A 186 6.95 -5.83 -5.16
N ASP A 187 8.18 -6.08 -4.73
CA ASP A 187 8.90 -5.19 -3.79
C ASP A 187 9.05 -3.77 -4.37
N LEU A 188 9.48 -3.68 -5.63
CA LEU A 188 9.62 -2.40 -6.35
C LEU A 188 8.30 -1.65 -6.53
N ALA A 189 7.15 -2.33 -6.40
CA ALA A 189 5.86 -1.69 -6.50
C ALA A 189 5.49 -0.85 -5.26
N ASN A 190 6.32 -0.83 -4.21
CA ASN A 190 6.04 -0.20 -2.91
C ASN A 190 4.77 -0.80 -2.28
N PRO A 191 4.78 -2.08 -1.89
CA PRO A 191 3.57 -2.82 -1.50
C PRO A 191 2.85 -2.19 -0.29
N TYR A 192 3.58 -1.64 0.68
CA TYR A 192 3.01 -0.95 1.85
C TYR A 192 2.25 0.35 1.51
N GLY A 193 2.41 0.84 0.28
CA GLY A 193 1.69 1.99 -0.28
C GLY A 193 0.60 1.60 -1.29
N ARG A 194 0.18 0.33 -1.31
CA ARG A 194 -0.89 -0.19 -2.18
C ARG A 194 -2.09 -0.58 -1.35
N SER A 195 -3.28 -0.40 -1.92
CA SER A 195 -4.47 -1.05 -1.36
C SER A 195 -4.43 -2.56 -1.65
N GLU A 196 -5.22 -3.35 -0.92
CA GLU A 196 -5.39 -4.79 -1.19
C GLU A 196 -5.62 -5.07 -2.69
N ARG A 197 -6.53 -4.31 -3.30
CA ARG A 197 -6.89 -4.49 -4.71
C ARG A 197 -5.74 -4.18 -5.65
N GLU A 198 -4.99 -3.10 -5.38
CA GLU A 198 -3.81 -2.75 -6.18
C GLU A 198 -2.69 -3.77 -6.00
N LEU A 199 -2.44 -4.24 -4.77
CA LEU A 199 -1.46 -5.29 -4.50
C LEU A 199 -1.81 -6.57 -5.25
N ARG A 200 -3.09 -6.99 -5.24
CA ARG A 200 -3.57 -8.15 -6.02
C ARG A 200 -3.28 -8.00 -7.52
N TRP A 201 -3.49 -6.81 -8.08
CA TRP A 201 -3.14 -6.54 -9.48
C TRP A 201 -1.63 -6.58 -9.70
N VAL A 202 -0.85 -5.99 -8.80
CA VAL A 202 0.63 -5.99 -8.85
C VAL A 202 1.17 -7.42 -8.85
N LEU A 203 0.69 -8.30 -7.95
CA LEU A 203 1.11 -9.71 -7.89
C LEU A 203 0.91 -10.42 -9.24
N ARG A 204 -0.27 -10.29 -9.84
CA ARG A 204 -0.60 -10.87 -11.14
C ARG A 204 0.22 -10.25 -12.28
N TRP A 205 0.39 -8.93 -12.27
CA TRP A 205 1.11 -8.24 -13.33
C TRP A 205 2.61 -8.48 -13.26
N ALA A 206 3.17 -8.63 -12.08
CA ALA A 206 4.57 -8.97 -11.89
C ALA A 206 4.92 -10.28 -12.60
N GLN A 207 4.09 -11.32 -12.45
CA GLN A 207 4.24 -12.58 -13.20
C GLN A 207 4.13 -12.38 -14.72
N ARG A 208 3.14 -11.60 -15.18
CA ARG A 208 2.98 -11.26 -16.60
C ARG A 208 4.22 -10.60 -17.18
N PHE A 209 4.83 -9.69 -16.43
CA PHE A 209 5.87 -8.79 -16.92
C PHE A 209 7.29 -9.25 -16.63
N ALA A 210 7.48 -10.21 -15.72
CA ALA A 210 8.79 -10.76 -15.37
C ALA A 210 9.62 -11.24 -16.58
N PRO A 211 9.05 -11.86 -17.64
CA PRO A 211 9.83 -12.26 -18.82
C PRO A 211 10.52 -11.12 -19.58
N TYR A 212 10.15 -9.86 -19.31
CA TYR A 212 10.73 -8.67 -19.95
C TYR A 212 11.82 -7.99 -19.10
N CYS A 213 12.31 -8.67 -18.05
CA CYS A 213 13.42 -8.20 -17.23
C CYS A 213 14.57 -9.20 -17.28
N THR A 214 15.80 -8.71 -17.05
CA THR A 214 16.99 -9.56 -16.95
C THR A 214 17.72 -9.33 -15.64
N LEU A 215 18.42 -10.39 -15.20
CA LEU A 215 19.38 -10.36 -14.11
C LEU A 215 20.72 -10.84 -14.67
N ASP A 216 21.79 -10.06 -14.49
CA ASP A 216 23.10 -10.37 -15.03
C ASP A 216 24.24 -9.80 -14.16
N GLU A 217 25.46 -10.28 -14.38
CA GLU A 217 26.66 -9.87 -13.62
C GLU A 217 27.33 -8.60 -14.19
N HIS A 218 26.79 -7.99 -15.25
CA HIS A 218 27.43 -6.87 -15.97
C HIS A 218 27.24 -5.52 -15.25
N ILE A 219 27.88 -5.38 -14.08
CA ILE A 219 27.69 -4.24 -13.17
C ILE A 219 28.60 -3.05 -13.51
N ASP A 220 29.74 -3.29 -14.15
CA ASP A 220 30.80 -2.27 -14.28
C ASP A 220 30.40 -1.05 -15.12
N GLU A 221 29.57 -1.24 -16.13
CA GLU A 221 29.08 -0.15 -16.99
C GLU A 221 27.76 0.46 -16.47
N ALA A 222 27.18 -0.11 -15.42
CA ALA A 222 25.89 0.32 -14.89
C ALA A 222 26.01 1.61 -14.07
N LYS A 223 25.00 2.48 -14.20
CA LYS A 223 24.90 3.69 -13.36
C LYS A 223 24.64 3.32 -11.91
N SER A 224 25.10 4.12 -10.97
CA SER A 224 24.86 3.90 -9.52
C SER A 224 23.37 3.89 -9.13
N THR A 225 22.50 4.47 -9.95
CA THR A 225 21.04 4.47 -9.75
C THR A 225 20.34 3.24 -10.33
N THR A 226 21.02 2.43 -11.15
CA THR A 226 20.49 1.16 -11.66
C THR A 226 20.26 0.22 -10.48
N TYR A 227 19.22 -0.59 -10.55
CA TYR A 227 18.93 -1.55 -9.49
C TYR A 227 19.87 -2.75 -9.59
N GLY A 228 20.26 -3.27 -8.43
CA GLY A 228 20.89 -4.57 -8.28
C GLY A 228 20.35 -5.28 -7.05
N VAL A 229 20.65 -6.57 -6.96
CA VAL A 229 20.30 -7.42 -5.82
C VAL A 229 21.54 -8.21 -5.40
N GLU A 230 21.80 -8.20 -4.10
CA GLU A 230 22.84 -8.98 -3.47
C GLU A 230 22.22 -10.26 -2.92
N LEU A 231 22.57 -11.42 -3.48
CA LEU A 231 21.96 -12.69 -3.07
C LEU A 231 22.34 -13.11 -1.64
N ASP A 232 23.47 -12.64 -1.12
CA ASP A 232 23.87 -12.90 0.27
C ASP A 232 23.24 -11.92 1.28
N SER A 233 22.42 -10.97 0.82
CA SER A 233 21.75 -9.99 1.66
C SER A 233 20.35 -10.43 2.09
N ASP A 234 19.74 -9.68 3.01
CA ASP A 234 18.33 -9.85 3.39
C ASP A 234 17.47 -8.68 2.86
N LEU A 235 17.80 -8.19 1.67
CA LEU A 235 17.11 -7.07 1.03
C LEU A 235 16.79 -7.40 -0.43
N GLY A 236 15.63 -6.94 -0.90
CA GLY A 236 15.29 -6.94 -2.33
C GLY A 236 16.12 -5.93 -3.14
N LEU A 237 15.62 -5.51 -4.31
CA LEU A 237 16.36 -4.63 -5.21
C LEU A 237 16.73 -3.29 -4.56
N ARG A 238 17.99 -2.88 -4.69
CA ARG A 238 18.50 -1.59 -4.23
C ARG A 238 19.34 -0.91 -5.33
N PRO A 239 19.48 0.41 -5.31
CA PRO A 239 20.43 1.09 -6.20
C PRO A 239 21.84 0.50 -6.03
N LEU A 240 22.52 0.19 -7.13
CA LEU A 240 23.88 -0.38 -7.10
C LEU A 240 24.86 0.48 -6.29
N GLY A 241 24.69 1.80 -6.27
CA GLY A 241 25.52 2.70 -5.47
C GLY A 241 25.37 2.54 -3.94
N LEU A 242 24.39 1.77 -3.47
CA LEU A 242 24.18 1.45 -2.05
C LEU A 242 24.60 0.01 -1.70
N LEU A 243 25.01 -0.78 -2.69
CA LEU A 243 25.38 -2.18 -2.51
C LEU A 243 26.89 -2.34 -2.54
N SER A 244 27.37 -3.31 -1.77
CA SER A 244 28.77 -3.73 -1.85
C SER A 244 28.98 -4.55 -3.12
N ARG A 245 30.13 -4.40 -3.77
CA ARG A 245 30.48 -5.23 -4.92
C ARG A 245 30.98 -6.60 -4.44
N THR A 246 30.22 -7.65 -4.71
CA THR A 246 30.52 -9.05 -4.37
C THR A 246 30.40 -9.92 -5.63
N ALA A 247 30.69 -11.23 -5.49
CA ALA A 247 30.50 -12.21 -6.58
C ALA A 247 29.03 -12.60 -6.79
N THR A 248 28.17 -12.35 -5.81
CA THR A 248 26.74 -12.70 -5.78
C THR A 248 25.83 -11.50 -6.07
N LEU A 249 26.43 -10.35 -6.41
CA LEU A 249 25.71 -9.17 -6.86
C LEU A 249 25.22 -9.36 -8.29
N LEU A 250 23.93 -9.12 -8.53
CA LEU A 250 23.32 -9.14 -9.85
C LEU A 250 22.72 -7.77 -10.20
N ARG A 251 22.96 -7.29 -11.41
CA ARG A 251 22.30 -6.14 -12.00
C ARG A 251 20.90 -6.53 -12.46
N PHE A 252 19.91 -5.68 -12.19
CA PHE A 252 18.57 -5.78 -12.73
C PHE A 252 18.35 -4.80 -13.88
N ASP A 253 17.81 -5.29 -15.00
CA ASP A 253 17.46 -4.49 -16.17
C ASP A 253 15.98 -4.69 -16.55
N GLY A 254 15.19 -3.63 -16.44
CA GLY A 254 13.78 -3.58 -16.82
C GLY A 254 13.49 -2.77 -18.08
N SER A 255 14.51 -2.40 -18.87
CA SER A 255 14.34 -1.51 -20.03
C SER A 255 13.34 -2.05 -21.07
N THR A 256 13.34 -3.36 -21.31
CA THR A 256 12.37 -4.03 -22.18
C THR A 256 10.95 -3.94 -21.58
N LEU A 257 10.81 -4.16 -20.27
CA LEU A 257 9.55 -3.98 -19.56
C LEU A 257 9.03 -2.55 -19.68
N ALA A 258 9.88 -1.53 -19.58
CA ALA A 258 9.47 -0.13 -19.78
C ALA A 258 8.77 0.06 -21.13
N THR A 259 9.33 -0.54 -22.19
CA THR A 259 8.77 -0.49 -23.54
C THR A 259 7.41 -1.20 -23.61
N GLN A 260 7.26 -2.34 -22.93
CA GLN A 260 5.98 -3.07 -22.85
C GLN A 260 4.90 -2.26 -22.14
N ILE A 261 5.23 -1.60 -21.02
CA ILE A 261 4.28 -0.74 -20.30
C ILE A 261 3.82 0.42 -21.19
N GLN A 262 4.73 1.05 -21.93
CA GLN A 262 4.36 2.12 -22.87
C GLN A 262 3.44 1.62 -23.99
N ALA A 263 3.71 0.42 -24.52
CA ALA A 263 2.85 -0.21 -25.53
C ALA A 263 1.43 -0.47 -24.99
N VAL A 264 1.31 -0.99 -23.75
CA VAL A 264 0.02 -1.19 -23.08
C VAL A 264 -0.71 0.14 -22.87
N MET A 265 -0.01 1.17 -22.39
CA MET A 265 -0.59 2.51 -22.22
C MET A 265 -1.05 3.13 -23.56
N ALA A 266 -0.34 2.87 -24.66
CA ALA A 266 -0.77 3.29 -25.99
C ALA A 266 -2.05 2.57 -26.43
N GLN A 267 -2.16 1.27 -26.21
CA GLN A 267 -3.36 0.50 -26.53
C GLN A 267 -4.58 0.96 -25.72
N PHE A 268 -4.41 1.37 -24.46
CA PHE A 268 -5.49 1.99 -23.68
C PHE A 268 -6.01 3.28 -24.32
N ARG A 269 -5.14 4.11 -24.90
CA ARG A 269 -5.58 5.30 -25.65
C ARG A 269 -6.39 4.96 -26.89
N HIS A 270 -6.23 3.75 -27.44
CA HIS A 270 -7.01 3.22 -28.55
C HIS A 270 -8.21 2.37 -28.11
N GLY A 271 -8.59 2.39 -26.83
CA GLY A 271 -9.80 1.74 -26.32
C GLY A 271 -9.64 0.26 -25.96
N ALA A 272 -8.43 -0.29 -25.93
CA ALA A 272 -8.19 -1.64 -25.45
C ALA A 272 -8.60 -1.79 -23.97
N LYS A 273 -9.14 -2.95 -23.61
CA LYS A 273 -9.54 -3.28 -22.24
C LYS A 273 -8.40 -4.00 -21.52
N PRO A 274 -8.23 -3.83 -20.19
CA PRO A 274 -7.18 -4.53 -19.44
C PRO A 274 -7.18 -6.05 -19.63
N ALA A 275 -8.36 -6.69 -19.66
CA ALA A 275 -8.49 -8.13 -19.85
C ALA A 275 -7.90 -8.63 -21.19
N SER A 276 -8.09 -7.90 -22.30
CA SER A 276 -7.53 -8.29 -23.61
C SER A 276 -6.01 -8.15 -23.66
N LEU A 277 -5.43 -7.43 -22.69
CA LEU A 277 -3.98 -7.24 -22.54
C LEU A 277 -3.41 -8.10 -21.40
N GLY A 278 -4.14 -9.12 -20.92
CA GLY A 278 -3.68 -10.00 -19.85
C GLY A 278 -3.55 -9.34 -18.48
N LEU A 279 -4.21 -8.21 -18.23
CA LEU A 279 -4.13 -7.49 -16.96
C LEU A 279 -5.25 -7.87 -15.97
N GLY A 280 -6.19 -8.72 -16.39
CA GLY A 280 -7.34 -9.15 -15.57
C GLY A 280 -8.66 -8.45 -15.93
N LYS A 281 -9.77 -9.03 -15.46
CA LYS A 281 -11.15 -8.57 -15.72
C LYS A 281 -11.70 -7.64 -14.63
N ASP A 282 -11.00 -7.55 -13.51
CA ASP A 282 -11.37 -6.90 -12.25
C ASP A 282 -10.88 -5.44 -12.13
N CYS A 283 -10.13 -4.92 -13.11
CA CYS A 283 -9.66 -3.53 -13.14
C CYS A 283 -10.25 -2.71 -14.29
N SER A 284 -10.62 -1.45 -14.01
CA SER A 284 -11.02 -0.50 -15.05
C SER A 284 -9.81 -0.02 -15.87
N THR A 285 -10.00 0.42 -17.12
CA THR A 285 -8.90 0.99 -17.94
C THR A 285 -8.25 2.19 -17.26
N ALA A 286 -9.03 3.02 -16.55
CA ALA A 286 -8.53 4.20 -15.87
C ALA A 286 -7.64 3.86 -14.66
N ASP A 287 -8.06 2.89 -13.85
CA ASP A 287 -7.28 2.46 -12.68
C ASP A 287 -6.06 1.67 -13.12
N ALA A 288 -6.21 0.81 -14.14
CA ALA A 288 -5.09 0.08 -14.70
C ALA A 288 -4.01 1.01 -15.28
N GLY A 289 -4.44 2.04 -16.03
CA GLY A 289 -3.54 3.05 -16.58
C GLY A 289 -2.82 3.86 -15.50
N ARG A 290 -3.51 4.23 -14.41
CA ARG A 290 -2.89 4.93 -13.26
C ARG A 290 -1.87 4.06 -12.55
N LEU A 291 -2.22 2.80 -12.25
CA LEU A 291 -1.31 1.88 -11.57
C LEU A 291 -0.08 1.59 -12.43
N LEU A 292 -0.23 1.25 -13.72
CA LEU A 292 0.90 1.02 -14.64
C LEU A 292 1.80 2.25 -14.78
N LEU A 293 1.23 3.45 -14.84
CA LEU A 293 2.02 4.68 -14.86
C LEU A 293 2.86 4.84 -13.58
N SER A 294 2.32 4.47 -12.42
CA SER A 294 3.06 4.47 -11.15
C SER A 294 4.17 3.42 -11.11
N LEU A 295 4.02 2.31 -11.86
CA LEU A 295 4.99 1.20 -11.91
C LEU A 295 6.05 1.37 -13.02
N TYR A 296 5.77 2.17 -14.05
CA TYR A 296 6.64 2.35 -15.22
C TYR A 296 8.10 2.66 -14.86
N ARG A 297 8.31 3.63 -13.96
CA ARG A 297 9.65 4.04 -13.55
C ARG A 297 10.33 3.03 -12.61
N PRO A 298 9.72 2.59 -11.50
CA PRO A 298 10.38 1.65 -10.60
C PRO A 298 10.67 0.31 -11.27
N TRP A 299 9.79 -0.19 -12.14
CA TRP A 299 10.02 -1.45 -12.85
C TRP A 299 10.95 -1.32 -14.07
N GLY A 300 10.88 -0.21 -14.80
CA GLY A 300 11.43 -0.14 -16.15
C GLY A 300 12.74 0.63 -16.33
N LEU A 301 13.09 1.55 -15.42
CA LEU A 301 14.16 2.51 -15.69
C LEU A 301 15.32 2.40 -14.71
N ALA A 302 15.12 2.89 -13.48
CA ALA A 302 16.15 2.96 -12.45
C ALA A 302 15.50 3.44 -11.15
N SER A 303 16.24 3.34 -10.06
CA SER A 303 15.88 4.09 -8.86
C SER A 303 15.79 5.56 -9.21
N ALA A 304 14.60 6.13 -9.03
CA ALA A 304 14.47 7.57 -9.03
C ALA A 304 15.25 8.07 -7.82
N GLY A 305 16.44 8.61 -8.05
CA GLY A 305 17.09 9.45 -7.04
C GLY A 305 16.02 10.42 -6.51
N ARG A 306 15.77 10.41 -5.21
CA ARG A 306 14.69 11.22 -4.64
C ARG A 306 15.00 12.68 -4.98
N ARG A 307 13.99 13.38 -5.54
CA ARG A 307 14.12 14.81 -5.90
C ARG A 307 14.63 15.65 -4.73
N PHE A 308 14.32 15.21 -3.51
CA PHE A 308 14.83 15.77 -2.27
C PHE A 308 15.41 14.65 -1.39
N PRO A 309 16.70 14.71 -1.04
CA PRO A 309 17.31 13.70 -0.17
C PRO A 309 16.68 13.75 1.22
N ARG A 310 16.60 12.59 1.87
CA ARG A 310 16.17 12.53 3.27
C ARG A 310 17.28 13.05 4.17
N ARG A 311 16.89 13.79 5.20
CA ARG A 311 17.74 14.18 6.30
C ARG A 311 17.27 13.42 7.53
N ASN A 312 18.20 12.74 8.20
CA ASN A 312 17.94 12.16 9.51
C ASN A 312 17.77 13.33 10.47
N LYS A 313 16.52 13.63 10.80
CA LYS A 313 16.14 14.65 11.76
C LYS A 313 15.12 14.01 12.67
N THR A 314 15.47 13.95 13.94
CA THR A 314 14.55 13.50 14.99
C THR A 314 13.79 14.70 15.52
N GLY A 315 12.53 14.49 15.87
CA GLY A 315 11.67 15.53 16.39
C GLY A 315 10.27 15.02 16.64
N GLU A 316 9.41 15.92 17.09
CA GLU A 316 8.02 15.64 17.36
C GLU A 316 7.15 16.28 16.27
N VAL A 317 6.19 15.53 15.77
CA VAL A 317 5.27 15.94 14.71
C VAL A 317 3.85 15.78 15.22
N ALA A 318 3.06 16.84 15.13
CA ALA A 318 1.64 16.77 15.45
C ALA A 318 0.87 16.28 14.21
N LEU A 319 0.04 15.26 14.35
CA LEU A 319 -0.74 14.67 13.28
C LEU A 319 -2.19 14.42 13.72
N SER A 320 -3.16 14.69 12.85
CA SER A 320 -4.56 14.32 13.04
C SER A 320 -5.19 13.80 11.76
N GLY A 321 -5.93 12.70 11.85
CA GLY A 321 -6.66 12.09 10.74
C GLY A 321 -8.17 12.40 10.70
N ASP A 322 -8.71 13.08 11.72
CA ASP A 322 -10.13 13.43 11.76
C ASP A 322 -10.43 14.64 10.87
N TRP A 323 -11.48 14.55 10.05
CA TRP A 323 -11.81 15.59 9.07
C TRP A 323 -12.11 16.94 9.74
N LEU A 324 -12.88 16.96 10.83
CA LEU A 324 -13.22 18.20 11.52
C LEU A 324 -11.99 18.77 12.24
N ALA A 325 -11.18 17.91 12.87
CA ALA A 325 -9.95 18.30 13.53
C ALA A 325 -8.95 18.95 12.56
N MET A 326 -8.81 18.44 11.33
CA MET A 326 -7.97 19.08 10.30
C MET A 326 -8.35 20.55 10.08
N GLY A 327 -9.65 20.85 9.97
CA GLY A 327 -10.14 22.21 9.79
C GLY A 327 -9.84 23.10 11.00
N TYR A 328 -10.12 22.59 12.19
CA TYR A 328 -9.79 23.28 13.45
C TYR A 328 -8.28 23.57 13.58
N LEU A 329 -7.42 22.60 13.27
CA LEU A 329 -5.96 22.74 13.39
C LEU A 329 -5.38 23.74 12.37
N ILE A 330 -6.00 23.87 11.19
CA ILE A 330 -5.59 24.81 10.15
C ILE A 330 -6.11 26.24 10.45
N GLN A 331 -7.38 26.38 10.85
CA GLN A 331 -8.04 27.68 10.99
C GLN A 331 -8.03 28.22 12.43
N GLY A 332 -7.88 27.37 13.44
CA GLY A 332 -7.97 27.69 14.86
C GLY A 332 -9.40 27.79 15.41
N GLU A 333 -10.42 27.48 14.60
CA GLU A 333 -11.83 27.54 14.93
C GLU A 333 -12.57 26.34 14.35
N VAL A 334 -13.60 25.86 15.06
CA VAL A 334 -14.44 24.75 14.57
C VAL A 334 -15.28 25.25 13.39
N PHE A 335 -15.41 24.45 12.34
CA PHE A 335 -16.18 24.80 11.15
C PHE A 335 -17.63 25.21 11.49
N GLN A 336 -18.09 26.31 10.89
CA GLN A 336 -19.45 26.83 11.06
C GLN A 336 -20.13 27.04 9.70
N GLN A 337 -21.46 26.86 9.67
CA GLN A 337 -22.25 27.07 8.46
C GLN A 337 -22.24 28.56 8.05
N PRO A 338 -21.76 28.90 6.85
CA PRO A 338 -21.83 30.27 6.37
C PRO A 338 -23.30 30.65 6.11
N ASN A 339 -23.80 31.60 6.90
CA ASN A 339 -25.18 32.11 6.95
C ASN A 339 -26.21 31.22 7.67
N GLY A 340 -25.79 30.33 8.58
CA GLY A 340 -26.69 29.72 9.57
C GLY A 340 -27.26 30.80 10.51
N GLY A 341 -28.43 31.34 10.19
CA GLY A 341 -29.04 32.47 10.90
C GLY A 341 -29.18 32.24 12.41
N ARG A 342 -28.68 33.20 13.20
CA ARG A 342 -29.37 33.91 14.30
C ARG A 342 -30.24 33.18 15.35
N HIS A 343 -30.37 31.86 15.42
CA HIS A 343 -31.48 31.25 16.20
C HIS A 343 -31.15 30.20 17.27
N ILE A 344 -29.89 29.96 17.65
CA ILE A 344 -29.61 29.11 18.84
C ILE A 344 -28.74 29.82 19.90
N GLY A 345 -27.77 30.64 19.50
CA GLY A 345 -26.97 31.43 20.46
C GLY A 345 -27.76 32.59 21.10
N ALA A 346 -28.57 33.29 20.29
CA ALA A 346 -29.32 34.46 20.75
C ALA A 346 -30.32 34.14 21.86
N LEU A 347 -30.93 32.94 21.89
CA LEU A 347 -31.85 32.56 22.97
C LEU A 347 -31.14 32.38 24.32
N ARG A 348 -29.88 31.92 24.33
CA ARG A 348 -29.13 31.73 25.59
C ARG A 348 -28.62 33.06 26.13
N ASP A 349 -28.16 33.94 25.24
CA ASP A 349 -27.77 35.30 25.58
C ASP A 349 -28.98 36.15 26.01
N ASP A 350 -30.11 36.04 25.32
CA ASP A 350 -31.36 36.74 25.66
C ASP A 350 -31.95 36.25 27.00
N ILE A 351 -31.93 34.94 27.28
CA ILE A 351 -32.36 34.41 28.59
C ILE A 351 -31.44 34.92 29.72
N SER A 352 -30.13 35.01 29.47
CA SER A 352 -29.19 35.54 30.47
C SER A 352 -29.37 37.05 30.70
N LEU A 353 -29.65 37.82 29.65
CA LEU A 353 -29.92 39.26 29.70
C LEU A 353 -31.28 39.60 30.34
N LEU A 354 -32.29 38.73 30.15
CA LEU A 354 -33.63 38.92 30.73
C LEU A 354 -33.71 38.51 32.20
N THR A 355 -32.79 37.67 32.69
CA THR A 355 -32.85 37.10 34.05
C THR A 355 -31.84 37.72 35.02
N PHE A 356 -30.76 38.35 34.52
CA PHE A 356 -29.76 39.02 35.35
C PHE A 356 -29.41 40.37 34.72
N GLY A 357 -29.79 41.47 35.38
CA GLY A 357 -29.55 42.84 34.90
C GLY A 357 -28.07 43.09 34.59
N GLU A 358 -27.84 43.88 33.52
CA GLU A 358 -26.56 44.43 33.04
C GLU A 358 -25.31 43.67 33.51
N LEU A 359 -25.08 42.49 32.94
CA LEU A 359 -23.73 41.99 32.80
C LEU A 359 -23.06 42.80 31.69
N VAL A 360 -22.12 43.67 32.10
CA VAL A 360 -21.14 44.29 31.21
C VAL A 360 -20.60 43.20 30.30
N PRO A 361 -20.60 43.36 28.96
CA PRO A 361 -20.02 42.36 28.07
C PRO A 361 -18.56 42.19 28.51
N GLU A 362 -18.23 41.04 29.08
CA GLU A 362 -16.84 40.70 29.38
C GLU A 362 -16.09 40.80 28.05
N ILE A 363 -15.19 41.79 27.94
CA ILE A 363 -14.29 41.87 26.80
C ILE A 363 -13.39 40.65 26.90
N ASP A 364 -13.71 39.61 26.13
CA ASP A 364 -12.89 38.43 26.01
C ASP A 364 -11.54 38.86 25.43
N THR A 365 -10.54 39.02 26.30
CA THR A 365 -9.14 39.19 25.89
C THR A 365 -8.76 38.06 24.93
N PRO A 366 -7.92 38.31 23.90
CA PRO A 366 -7.51 37.28 22.94
C PRO A 366 -7.03 35.97 23.59
N GLU A 367 -6.38 36.07 24.75
CA GLU A 367 -5.90 34.93 25.54
C GLU A 367 -7.04 34.08 26.13
N LYS A 368 -8.07 34.72 26.71
CA LYS A 368 -9.28 34.02 27.23
C LYS A 368 -10.02 33.30 26.11
N LEU A 369 -10.17 33.95 24.95
CA LEU A 369 -10.80 33.35 23.78
C LEU A 369 -10.00 32.16 23.25
N ALA A 370 -8.68 32.29 23.15
CA ALA A 370 -7.78 31.20 22.74
C ALA A 370 -7.77 30.03 23.73
N ARG A 371 -7.96 30.28 25.03
CA ARG A 371 -8.11 29.23 26.05
C ARG A 371 -9.44 28.50 25.89
N ARG A 372 -10.56 29.23 25.78
CA ARG A 372 -11.90 28.64 25.52
C ARG A 372 -11.91 27.76 24.27
N ARG A 373 -11.28 28.22 23.18
CA ARG A 373 -11.15 27.43 21.93
C ARG A 373 -10.37 26.13 22.11
N ARG A 374 -9.33 26.15 22.94
CA ARG A 374 -8.55 24.94 23.26
C ARG A 374 -9.36 23.97 24.13
N GLU A 375 -10.03 24.48 25.16
CA GLU A 375 -10.91 23.68 26.02
C GLU A 375 -12.06 23.03 25.22
N GLN A 376 -12.67 23.77 24.29
CA GLN A 376 -13.70 23.25 23.39
C GLN A 376 -13.15 22.20 22.43
N ALA A 377 -11.95 22.39 21.89
CA ALA A 377 -11.31 21.42 21.02
C ALA A 377 -10.94 20.12 21.75
N ALA A 378 -10.44 20.23 22.99
CA ALA A 378 -10.18 19.07 23.84
C ALA A 378 -11.49 18.28 24.13
N LEU A 379 -12.59 18.98 24.43
CA LEU A 379 -13.89 18.33 24.65
C LEU A 379 -14.41 17.60 23.40
N LEU A 380 -14.12 18.12 22.22
CA LEU A 380 -14.51 17.55 20.93
C LEU A 380 -13.49 16.53 20.37
N GLY A 381 -12.37 16.29 21.06
CA GLY A 381 -11.32 15.38 20.60
C GLY A 381 -10.60 15.86 19.33
N LEU A 382 -10.50 17.18 19.12
CA LEU A 382 -9.90 17.77 17.91
C LEU A 382 -8.38 17.99 18.03
N GLU A 383 -7.76 17.45 19.07
CA GLU A 383 -6.34 17.57 19.32
C GLU A 383 -5.54 16.68 18.35
N ALA A 384 -4.33 17.12 18.02
CA ALA A 384 -3.42 16.33 17.20
C ALA A 384 -2.62 15.38 18.10
N ALA A 385 -2.51 14.12 17.66
CA ALA A 385 -1.63 13.15 18.29
C ALA A 385 -0.16 13.51 18.01
N SER A 386 0.72 13.15 18.94
CA SER A 386 2.16 13.32 18.80
C SER A 386 2.81 12.10 18.17
N TRP A 387 3.66 12.33 17.17
CA TRP A 387 4.40 11.31 16.43
C TRP A 387 5.89 11.61 16.45
N THR A 388 6.70 10.55 16.50
CA THR A 388 8.16 10.68 16.39
C THR A 388 8.56 10.79 14.92
N LEU A 389 9.31 11.83 14.56
CA LEU A 389 9.93 11.96 13.25
C LEU A 389 11.21 11.10 13.19
N LEU A 390 11.27 10.20 12.21
CA LEU A 390 12.46 9.39 11.92
C LEU A 390 13.35 10.05 10.86
N ASP A 391 12.73 10.49 9.77
CA ASP A 391 13.42 11.18 8.68
C ASP A 391 12.47 12.13 7.92
N GLN A 392 13.04 13.12 7.23
CA GLN A 392 12.25 14.06 6.41
C GLN A 392 12.94 14.44 5.10
N SER A 393 12.14 14.84 4.12
CA SER A 393 12.50 15.52 2.88
C SER A 393 11.65 16.78 2.71
N VAL A 394 11.78 17.52 1.60
CA VAL A 394 11.04 18.81 1.41
C VAL A 394 9.52 18.66 1.47
N GLY A 395 8.98 17.51 1.08
CA GLY A 395 7.53 17.26 1.08
C GLY A 395 7.13 15.90 1.64
N GLY A 396 8.04 15.20 2.31
CA GLY A 396 7.74 13.86 2.82
C GLY A 396 8.40 13.57 4.15
N PHE A 397 7.67 12.89 5.04
CA PHE A 397 8.07 12.61 6.41
C PHE A 397 7.89 11.11 6.69
N ARG A 398 8.83 10.51 7.43
CA ARG A 398 8.65 9.19 8.01
C ARG A 398 8.37 9.35 9.49
N LEU A 399 7.17 8.98 9.90
CA LEU A 399 6.69 9.11 11.26
C LEU A 399 6.61 7.74 11.94
N GLN A 400 6.72 7.73 13.25
CA GLN A 400 6.57 6.56 14.09
C GLN A 400 5.70 6.87 15.30
N LEU A 401 4.77 5.96 15.57
CA LEU A 401 4.02 5.90 16.82
C LEU A 401 4.43 4.61 17.53
N LEU A 402 4.94 4.75 18.76
CA LEU A 402 5.28 3.60 19.60
C LEU A 402 4.01 2.90 20.06
N ARG A 403 4.14 1.62 20.43
CA ARG A 403 3.01 0.74 20.78
C ARG A 403 2.02 1.34 21.80
N ASP A 404 2.55 1.99 22.84
CA ASP A 404 1.77 2.58 23.94
C ASP A 404 1.17 3.96 23.60
N GLY A 405 1.41 4.46 22.39
CA GLY A 405 0.82 5.70 21.90
C GLY A 405 -0.66 5.55 21.58
N ASP A 406 -1.40 6.66 21.58
CA ASP A 406 -2.80 6.67 21.15
C ASP A 406 -2.89 6.30 19.67
N GLN A 407 -3.23 5.05 19.39
CA GLN A 407 -3.33 4.51 18.05
C GLN A 407 -4.58 5.07 17.38
N ALA A 408 -4.44 6.27 16.82
CA ALA A 408 -5.42 6.82 15.91
C ALA A 408 -5.70 5.79 14.80
N ARG A 409 -6.99 5.51 14.55
CA ARG A 409 -7.42 4.60 13.48
C ARG A 409 -7.15 5.24 12.12
N LEU A 410 -5.91 5.12 11.67
CA LEU A 410 -5.46 5.65 10.38
C LEU A 410 -5.65 4.62 9.28
N GLU A 411 -6.00 5.09 8.09
CA GLU A 411 -6.19 4.28 6.90
C GLU A 411 -5.19 4.66 5.80
N HIS A 412 -4.91 3.70 4.93
CA HIS A 412 -4.05 3.90 3.78
C HIS A 412 -4.64 4.96 2.83
N HIS A 413 -3.79 5.87 2.31
CA HIS A 413 -4.18 7.06 1.53
C HIS A 413 -5.13 8.02 2.27
N GLN A 414 -5.29 7.94 3.59
CA GLN A 414 -6.09 8.91 4.33
C GLN A 414 -5.45 10.31 4.28
N LEU A 415 -6.28 11.34 4.09
CA LEU A 415 -5.87 12.73 4.30
C LEU A 415 -5.66 12.98 5.78
N VAL A 416 -4.55 13.63 6.12
CA VAL A 416 -4.22 14.04 7.49
C VAL A 416 -3.79 15.51 7.52
N ALA A 417 -3.96 16.15 8.68
CA ALA A 417 -3.29 17.40 9.00
C ALA A 417 -1.98 17.09 9.72
N ILE A 418 -0.89 17.70 9.28
CA ILE A 418 0.45 17.53 9.86
C ILE A 418 1.05 18.91 10.18
N ARG A 419 1.66 19.05 11.35
CA ARG A 419 2.53 20.17 11.68
C ARG A 419 3.97 19.68 11.78
N PRO A 420 4.81 19.94 10.76
CA PRO A 420 6.23 19.60 10.78
C PRO A 420 6.95 20.23 11.99
N PRO A 421 8.11 19.70 12.43
CA PRO A 421 8.77 20.19 13.65
C PRO A 421 9.18 21.67 13.58
N ASP A 422 9.56 22.14 12.38
CA ASP A 422 9.94 23.53 12.13
C ASP A 422 8.77 24.39 11.60
N GLY A 423 7.57 23.80 11.50
CA GLY A 423 6.39 24.44 10.91
C GLY A 423 5.54 25.16 11.96
N GLN A 424 5.16 26.40 11.67
CA GLN A 424 4.20 27.13 12.51
C GLN A 424 2.74 26.83 12.16
N ALA A 425 2.48 26.31 10.96
CA ALA A 425 1.14 26.02 10.46
C ALA A 425 0.95 24.53 10.17
N PHE A 426 -0.30 24.06 10.27
CA PHE A 426 -0.69 22.74 9.80
C PHE A 426 -0.81 22.73 8.27
N LEU A 427 -0.33 21.65 7.67
CA LEU A 427 -0.42 21.35 6.25
C LEU A 427 -1.32 20.13 6.04
N LEU A 428 -1.86 19.97 4.84
CA LEU A 428 -2.55 18.75 4.46
C LEU A 428 -1.59 17.77 3.80
N ALA A 429 -1.75 16.48 4.10
CA ALA A 429 -0.87 15.44 3.59
C ALA A 429 -1.63 14.12 3.37
N ASP A 430 -1.10 13.27 2.50
CA ASP A 430 -1.55 11.90 2.28
C ASP A 430 -0.64 10.89 3.00
N ILE A 431 -1.25 9.84 3.56
CA ILE A 431 -0.52 8.67 4.05
C ILE A 431 -0.18 7.77 2.85
N CYS A 432 1.04 7.91 2.32
CA CYS A 432 1.49 7.24 1.10
C CYS A 432 1.97 5.78 1.30
N TRP A 433 2.27 5.39 2.54
CA TRP A 433 2.45 4.01 2.97
C TRP A 433 2.34 3.92 4.49
N MET A 434 2.04 2.73 4.99
CA MET A 434 1.99 2.45 6.42
C MET A 434 2.35 0.99 6.68
N MET A 435 3.01 0.72 7.80
CA MET A 435 3.32 -0.64 8.24
C MET A 435 3.54 -0.73 9.74
N PHE A 436 3.16 -1.87 10.32
CA PHE A 436 3.55 -2.24 11.68
C PHE A 436 4.89 -2.95 11.67
N ARG A 437 5.74 -2.61 12.64
CA ARG A 437 6.93 -3.36 13.00
C ARG A 437 6.60 -4.45 14.01
N ASP A 438 7.51 -5.40 14.17
CA ASP A 438 7.33 -6.53 15.10
C ASP A 438 7.32 -6.10 16.57
N ASP A 439 7.92 -4.95 16.91
CA ASP A 439 7.84 -4.34 18.23
C ASP A 439 6.50 -3.63 18.50
N GLY A 440 5.57 -3.64 17.54
CA GLY A 440 4.28 -2.97 17.63
C GLY A 440 4.31 -1.48 17.29
N ALA A 441 5.46 -0.93 16.89
CA ALA A 441 5.52 0.43 16.40
C ALA A 441 4.84 0.54 15.02
N LEU A 442 3.95 1.53 14.88
CA LEU A 442 3.36 1.90 13.60
C LEU A 442 4.23 2.95 12.92
N GLU A 443 4.66 2.66 11.69
CA GLU A 443 5.39 3.61 10.86
C GLU A 443 4.58 4.06 9.67
N LEU A 444 4.66 5.36 9.36
CA LEU A 444 3.94 6.01 8.28
C LEU A 444 4.89 6.76 7.37
N GLY A 445 4.62 6.67 6.07
CA GLY A 445 5.10 7.64 5.10
C GLY A 445 4.05 8.70 4.85
N ILE A 446 4.40 9.95 5.10
CA ILE A 446 3.55 11.10 4.81
C ILE A 446 4.09 11.83 3.58
N ASN A 447 3.20 12.19 2.65
CA ASN A 447 3.49 13.08 1.53
C ASN A 447 2.61 14.33 1.62
N VAL A 448 3.22 15.50 1.75
CA VAL A 448 2.54 16.77 1.94
C VAL A 448 1.99 17.28 0.61
N LEU A 449 0.70 17.64 0.61
CA LEU A 449 0.06 18.25 -0.54
C LEU A 449 0.61 19.67 -0.73
N ALA A 450 0.89 20.04 -1.98
CA ALA A 450 1.46 21.35 -2.29
C ALA A 450 0.42 22.47 -2.07
N GLY A 451 0.84 23.52 -1.36
CA GLY A 451 0.04 24.71 -1.07
C GLY A 451 -0.31 24.84 0.42
N MET A 452 -0.36 26.07 0.91
CA MET A 452 -0.84 26.34 2.28
C MET A 452 -2.36 26.19 2.31
N PRO A 453 -2.92 25.24 3.07
CA PRO A 453 -4.34 24.97 3.04
C PRO A 453 -5.14 26.12 3.64
N ARG A 454 -6.26 26.46 2.99
CA ARG A 454 -7.30 27.32 3.55
C ARG A 454 -8.57 26.50 3.74
N VAL A 455 -9.18 26.60 4.92
CA VAL A 455 -10.49 26.01 5.16
C VAL A 455 -11.54 26.83 4.42
N VAL A 456 -12.36 26.14 3.62
CA VAL A 456 -13.47 26.73 2.87
C VAL A 456 -14.73 25.90 3.11
N ALA A 457 -15.89 26.51 2.90
CA ALA A 457 -17.17 25.81 2.95
C ALA A 457 -17.58 25.41 1.53
N ALA A 458 -17.88 24.12 1.29
CA ALA A 458 -18.24 23.60 -0.01
C ALA A 458 -19.64 22.97 0.01
N ARG A 459 -20.42 23.15 -1.06
CA ARG A 459 -21.62 22.36 -1.29
C ARG A 459 -21.85 22.09 -2.78
N PRO A 460 -22.51 20.98 -3.15
CA PRO A 460 -22.92 20.77 -4.53
C PRO A 460 -23.86 21.88 -5.00
N SER A 461 -23.63 22.41 -6.20
CA SER A 461 -24.59 23.31 -6.84
C SER A 461 -25.77 22.48 -7.37
N SER A 462 -26.93 22.54 -6.70
CA SER A 462 -28.16 21.92 -7.18
C SER A 462 -29.28 22.96 -7.25
N ALA A 463 -30.15 22.85 -8.26
CA ALA A 463 -31.26 23.78 -8.45
C ALA A 463 -32.34 23.70 -7.36
N ALA A 464 -32.28 22.71 -6.45
CA ALA A 464 -33.35 22.38 -5.52
C ALA A 464 -32.95 22.29 -4.05
N SER A 465 -31.68 22.52 -3.65
CA SER A 465 -31.28 22.26 -2.26
C SER A 465 -30.67 23.43 -1.49
N ARG A 466 -31.15 23.58 -0.25
CA ARG A 466 -30.48 24.25 0.88
C ARG A 466 -29.49 23.29 1.56
N ASP A 467 -28.71 22.53 0.78
CA ASP A 467 -27.75 21.59 1.36
C ASP A 467 -26.80 22.37 2.28
N PRO A 468 -26.49 21.84 3.48
CA PRO A 468 -25.52 22.45 4.37
C PRO A 468 -24.17 22.51 3.66
N TYR A 469 -23.37 23.53 3.97
CA TYR A 469 -21.99 23.53 3.55
C TYR A 469 -21.22 22.49 4.35
N HIS A 470 -20.28 21.84 3.69
CA HIS A 470 -19.33 20.93 4.29
C HIS A 470 -17.98 21.61 4.36
N GLN A 471 -17.21 21.32 5.40
CA GLN A 471 -15.81 21.73 5.46
C GLN A 471 -15.06 21.11 4.28
N ALA A 472 -14.26 21.93 3.60
CA ALA A 472 -13.37 21.57 2.51
C ALA A 472 -12.10 22.40 2.60
N PHE A 473 -11.12 22.12 1.75
CA PHE A 473 -9.86 22.84 1.75
C PHE A 473 -9.47 23.30 0.36
N LEU A 474 -9.03 24.56 0.25
CA LEU A 474 -8.46 25.11 -0.97
C LEU A 474 -6.93 25.12 -0.83
N LEU A 475 -6.24 24.55 -1.82
CA LEU A 475 -4.79 24.50 -1.92
C LEU A 475 -4.33 25.45 -3.04
N PRO A 476 -3.74 26.61 -2.71
CA PRO A 476 -3.25 27.57 -3.70
C PRO A 476 -2.15 26.99 -4.59
N ALA A 477 -2.04 27.52 -5.81
CA ALA A 477 -0.97 27.15 -6.72
C ALA A 477 0.41 27.40 -6.11
N THR A 478 1.32 26.44 -6.29
CA THR A 478 2.72 26.53 -5.85
C THR A 478 3.64 26.37 -7.06
N PRO A 479 4.02 27.48 -7.75
CA PRO A 479 4.82 27.43 -8.97
C PRO A 479 6.17 26.71 -8.80
N ALA A 480 6.83 26.89 -7.66
CA ALA A 480 8.11 26.23 -7.35
C ALA A 480 8.01 24.69 -7.36
N LEU A 481 6.83 24.15 -7.01
CA LEU A 481 6.56 22.72 -7.01
C LEU A 481 5.87 22.24 -8.28
N LYS A 482 5.58 23.14 -9.24
CA LYS A 482 4.76 22.88 -10.44
C LYS A 482 3.37 22.34 -10.08
N ALA A 483 2.81 22.79 -8.96
CA ALA A 483 1.47 22.43 -8.53
C ALA A 483 0.50 23.57 -8.87
N ALA A 484 -0.56 23.24 -9.59
CA ALA A 484 -1.67 24.16 -9.85
C ALA A 484 -2.59 24.27 -8.62
N GLU A 485 -3.48 25.27 -8.62
CA GLU A 485 -4.53 25.38 -7.60
C GLU A 485 -5.44 24.14 -7.64
N SER A 486 -5.85 23.66 -6.47
CA SER A 486 -6.71 22.49 -6.33
C SER A 486 -7.61 22.59 -5.11
N VAL A 487 -8.71 21.85 -5.11
CA VAL A 487 -9.64 21.77 -3.99
C VAL A 487 -9.63 20.35 -3.43
N VAL A 488 -9.68 20.23 -2.11
CA VAL A 488 -9.83 18.98 -1.37
C VAL A 488 -11.24 18.94 -0.78
N LEU A 489 -12.03 18.01 -1.29
CA LEU A 489 -13.44 17.82 -0.95
C LEU A 489 -13.61 16.52 -0.15
N PRO A 490 -14.73 16.34 0.57
CA PRO A 490 -15.05 15.05 1.18
C PRO A 490 -15.03 13.92 0.15
N ALA A 491 -14.78 12.68 0.61
CA ALA A 491 -14.71 11.51 -0.25
C ALA A 491 -15.92 11.37 -1.19
N GLN A 492 -15.67 10.88 -2.40
CA GLN A 492 -16.68 10.60 -3.42
C GLN A 492 -17.42 11.85 -3.97
N TRP A 493 -16.91 13.05 -3.72
CA TRP A 493 -17.49 14.28 -4.28
C TRP A 493 -17.13 14.49 -5.76
N PHE A 494 -16.02 13.94 -6.24
CA PHE A 494 -15.59 14.12 -7.62
C PHE A 494 -16.52 13.41 -8.60
N ARG A 495 -17.09 14.22 -9.49
CA ARG A 495 -17.67 13.81 -10.77
C ARG A 495 -17.26 14.88 -11.77
N LYS A 496 -16.77 14.45 -12.95
CA LYS A 496 -16.37 15.39 -14.01
C LYS A 496 -17.53 16.33 -14.35
N ALA A 497 -17.23 17.62 -14.53
CA ALA A 497 -18.16 18.70 -14.79
C ALA A 497 -19.21 18.95 -13.68
N ARG A 498 -18.99 18.42 -12.47
CA ARG A 498 -19.83 18.79 -11.31
C ARG A 498 -19.49 20.21 -10.89
N VAL A 499 -20.53 21.03 -10.72
CA VAL A 499 -20.39 22.37 -10.17
C VAL A 499 -20.51 22.34 -8.65
N VAL A 500 -19.56 22.98 -7.97
CA VAL A 500 -19.49 23.10 -6.51
C VAL A 500 -19.45 24.59 -6.16
N GLU A 501 -20.28 25.00 -5.21
CA GLU A 501 -20.20 26.33 -4.61
C GLU A 501 -19.17 26.29 -3.46
N LEU A 502 -18.18 27.17 -3.52
CA LEU A 502 -17.19 27.38 -2.48
C LEU A 502 -17.42 28.74 -1.81
N ARG A 503 -17.30 28.76 -0.48
CA ARG A 503 -17.27 29.97 0.34
C ARG A 503 -15.97 30.06 1.11
N ASP A 504 -15.27 31.17 0.91
CA ASP A 504 -14.04 31.56 1.61
C ASP A 504 -14.33 32.89 2.33
N GLY A 505 -14.73 32.80 3.60
CA GLY A 505 -15.28 33.94 4.34
C GLY A 505 -16.54 34.53 3.66
N ALA A 506 -16.48 35.81 3.29
CA ALA A 506 -17.57 36.49 2.59
C ALA A 506 -17.58 36.23 1.07
N ALA A 507 -16.48 35.75 0.50
CA ALA A 507 -16.38 35.49 -0.92
C ALA A 507 -17.08 34.17 -1.28
N THR A 508 -17.90 34.21 -2.32
CA THR A 508 -18.54 33.01 -2.89
C THR A 508 -18.03 32.82 -4.31
N ARG A 509 -17.66 31.59 -4.66
CA ARG A 509 -17.12 31.19 -5.96
C ARG A 509 -17.81 29.92 -6.43
N MET A 510 -18.16 29.86 -7.71
CA MET A 510 -18.65 28.64 -8.35
C MET A 510 -17.51 28.00 -9.12
N ILE A 511 -17.24 26.72 -8.87
CA ILE A 511 -16.19 25.97 -9.54
C ILE A 511 -16.76 24.74 -10.25
N GLU A 512 -16.18 24.37 -11.38
CA GLU A 512 -16.46 23.12 -12.09
C GLU A 512 -15.29 22.16 -11.93
N LEU A 513 -15.55 20.92 -11.50
CA LEU A 513 -14.50 19.91 -11.31
C LEU A 513 -14.04 19.29 -12.65
N ASP A 514 -12.73 19.37 -12.94
CA ASP A 514 -12.14 18.87 -14.19
C ASP A 514 -11.55 17.45 -14.04
N LYS A 515 -10.53 17.31 -13.18
CA LYS A 515 -9.80 16.04 -13.00
C LYS A 515 -9.65 15.68 -11.53
N LEU A 516 -9.77 14.38 -11.24
CA LEU A 516 -9.37 13.79 -9.97
C LEU A 516 -7.85 13.67 -9.93
N LEU A 517 -7.21 14.41 -9.04
CA LEU A 517 -5.76 14.42 -8.86
C LEU A 517 -5.33 13.30 -7.92
N LEU A 518 -6.01 13.19 -6.77
CA LEU A 518 -5.77 12.18 -5.75
C LEU A 518 -7.09 11.80 -5.08
N ARG A 519 -7.22 10.54 -4.66
CA ARG A 519 -8.38 10.02 -3.94
C ARG A 519 -7.90 9.17 -2.76
N GLY A 520 -8.42 9.47 -1.58
CA GLY A 520 -8.27 8.68 -0.38
C GLY A 520 -9.62 8.18 0.15
N PRO A 521 -9.64 7.45 1.29
CA PRO A 521 -10.87 6.99 1.92
C PRO A 521 -11.75 8.16 2.42
N ASN A 522 -11.17 9.29 2.81
CA ASN A 522 -11.88 10.44 3.36
C ASN A 522 -11.90 11.71 2.48
N PHE A 523 -11.27 11.70 1.29
CA PHE A 523 -11.19 12.89 0.44
C PHE A 523 -11.08 12.61 -1.06
N ASP A 524 -11.47 13.62 -1.85
CA ASP A 524 -11.12 13.78 -3.27
C ASP A 524 -10.36 15.10 -3.47
N GLN A 525 -9.13 15.05 -3.99
CA GLN A 525 -8.41 16.24 -4.46
C GLN A 525 -8.66 16.43 -5.95
N CYS A 526 -9.14 17.61 -6.33
CA CYS A 526 -9.61 17.89 -7.69
C CYS A 526 -8.96 19.15 -8.25
N SER A 527 -8.62 19.13 -9.55
CA SER A 527 -8.47 20.35 -10.32
C SER A 527 -9.85 20.88 -10.69
N PHE A 528 -9.95 22.20 -10.83
CA PHE A 528 -11.21 22.86 -11.17
C PHE A 528 -10.97 24.08 -12.07
N THR A 529 -12.04 24.56 -12.68
CA THR A 529 -12.10 25.86 -13.36
C THR A 529 -13.19 26.71 -12.74
N ASP A 530 -12.99 28.01 -12.67
CA ASP A 530 -14.03 28.92 -12.21
C ASP A 530 -15.18 28.97 -13.23
N VAL A 531 -16.41 28.81 -12.74
CA VAL A 531 -17.60 29.03 -13.54
C VAL A 531 -17.80 30.54 -13.63
N THR A 532 -17.27 31.17 -14.67
CA THR A 532 -17.55 32.56 -14.97
C THR A 532 -19.02 32.69 -15.35
N GLY A 533 -19.85 33.18 -14.43
CA GLY A 533 -21.16 33.72 -14.78
C GLY A 533 -20.95 34.98 -15.61
N ALA A 534 -21.58 35.06 -16.79
CA ALA A 534 -21.82 36.32 -17.46
C ALA A 534 -22.43 37.28 -16.42
N ALA A 535 -21.71 38.35 -16.11
CA ALA A 535 -22.32 39.48 -15.43
C ALA A 535 -23.56 39.87 -16.24
N SER A 536 -24.72 39.79 -15.61
CA SER A 536 -25.93 40.45 -16.12
C SER A 536 -26.00 41.83 -15.51
#